data_AF-A0A936ANH2-F1
#
_entry.id   AF-A0A936ANH2-F1
#
_cell.length_a   1.000
_cell.length_b   1.000
_cell.length_c   1.000
_cell.angle_alpha   90.00
_cell.angle_beta   90.00
_cell.angle_gamma   90.00
#
_symmetry.space_group_name_H-M   'P 1'
#
loop_
_entity.id
_entity.type
_entity.pdbx_description
1 polymer ?
#
loop_
_entity_poly.entity_id
_entity_poly.type
_entity_poly.pdbx_seq_one_letter_code
_entity_poly.pdbx_strand_id
1 'polypeptide(L)'
;MNETKITYVTDVSLITCVVSAGRSDAVIKAAQDMGATGALVYHARGVGPRERLGLLGIAIEAEKEVVSILVASDYEEIVFEAIYRAGELHVPGAGMAYMTRLDKMATYIPREILQRARGPEARE
;
A
#
# COMPACT_ATOMS: atom_id res chain seq x y z
N MET A 1 26.89 12.09 22.50
CA MET A 1 26.00 11.56 21.46
C MET A 1 24.68 12.31 21.57
N ASN A 2 24.27 13.08 20.55
CA ASN A 2 22.93 13.67 20.54
C ASN A 2 21.92 12.54 20.36
N GLU A 3 21.00 12.37 21.31
CA GLU A 3 19.87 11.45 21.14
C GLU A 3 18.98 11.96 20.01
N THR A 4 18.95 11.24 18.89
CA THR A 4 17.99 11.50 17.82
C THR A 4 16.61 11.03 18.27
N LYS A 5 15.75 11.97 18.66
CA LYS A 5 14.36 11.66 19.04
C LYS A 5 13.58 11.19 17.81
N ILE A 6 13.11 9.95 17.82
CA ILE A 6 12.25 9.40 16.77
C ILE A 6 10.85 10.00 16.93
N THR A 7 10.27 10.48 15.84
CA THR A 7 8.83 10.82 15.78
C THR A 7 8.10 9.69 15.10
N TYR A 8 7.06 9.19 15.77
CA TYR A 8 6.20 8.14 15.23
C TYR A 8 4.90 8.75 14.70
N VAL A 9 4.48 8.27 13.52
CA VAL A 9 3.15 8.45 12.98
C VAL A 9 2.31 7.25 13.44
N THR A 10 1.18 7.54 14.06
CA THR A 10 0.16 6.57 14.49
C THR A 10 -1.07 6.68 13.59
N ASP A 11 -2.04 5.77 13.73
CA ASP A 11 -3.32 5.81 13.00
C ASP A 11 -3.13 5.77 11.48
N VAL A 12 -2.29 4.83 11.06
CA VAL A 12 -2.01 4.55 9.66
C VAL A 12 -2.15 3.06 9.37
N SER A 13 -2.59 2.77 8.15
CA SER A 13 -2.71 1.43 7.63
C SER A 13 -1.82 1.26 6.41
N LEU A 14 -1.26 0.05 6.27
CA LEU A 14 -0.58 -0.39 5.07
C LEU A 14 -1.55 -1.22 4.24
N ILE A 15 -1.93 -0.70 3.08
CA ILE A 15 -2.67 -1.46 2.08
C ILE A 15 -1.66 -2.12 1.15
N THR A 16 -1.75 -3.43 0.98
CA THR A 16 -0.93 -4.19 0.04
C THR A 16 -1.80 -4.83 -1.02
N CYS A 17 -1.53 -4.50 -2.28
CA CYS A 17 -2.19 -5.03 -3.46
C CYS A 17 -1.19 -5.83 -4.29
N VAL A 18 -1.53 -7.08 -4.60
CA VAL A 18 -0.75 -7.95 -5.48
C VAL A 18 -1.53 -8.10 -6.77
N VAL A 19 -0.92 -7.73 -7.89
CA VAL A 19 -1.50 -7.81 -9.24
C VAL A 19 -0.53 -8.48 -10.20
N SER A 20 -1.00 -8.88 -11.40
CA SER A 20 -0.09 -9.27 -12.48
C SER A 20 0.86 -8.14 -12.86
N ALA A 21 2.06 -8.49 -13.31
CA ALA A 21 3.07 -7.52 -13.75
C ALA A 21 2.50 -6.57 -14.83
N GLY A 22 2.90 -5.30 -14.78
CA GLY A 22 2.41 -4.26 -15.69
C GLY A 22 1.04 -3.68 -15.34
N ARG A 23 0.42 -4.09 -14.22
CA ARG A 23 -0.87 -3.56 -13.75
C ARG A 23 -0.76 -2.63 -12.53
N SER A 24 0.43 -2.49 -11.95
CA SER A 24 0.62 -1.66 -10.75
C SER A 24 0.29 -0.18 -10.97
N ASP A 25 0.59 0.39 -12.14
CA ASP A 25 0.35 1.80 -12.44
C ASP A 25 -1.11 2.23 -12.27
N ALA A 26 -2.05 1.39 -12.71
CA ALA A 26 -3.48 1.66 -12.55
C ALA A 26 -3.89 1.67 -11.07
N VAL A 27 -3.33 0.75 -10.28
CA VAL A 27 -3.56 0.66 -8.83
C VAL A 27 -3.00 1.88 -8.12
N ILE A 28 -1.76 2.27 -8.45
CA ILE A 28 -1.09 3.44 -7.87
C ILE A 28 -1.87 4.70 -8.18
N LYS A 29 -2.28 4.88 -9.44
CA LYS A 29 -3.07 6.03 -9.86
C LYS A 29 -4.40 6.11 -9.10
N ALA A 30 -5.13 5.01 -8.98
CA ALA A 30 -6.41 4.97 -8.27
C ALA A 30 -6.25 5.37 -6.79
N ALA A 31 -5.18 4.91 -6.13
CA ALA A 31 -4.90 5.32 -4.76
C ALA A 31 -4.53 6.80 -4.65
N GLN A 32 -3.72 7.32 -5.58
CA GLN A 32 -3.34 8.73 -5.61
C GLN A 32 -4.54 9.64 -5.83
N ASP A 33 -5.48 9.24 -6.70
CA ASP A 33 -6.71 9.97 -6.96
C ASP A 33 -7.60 10.06 -5.70
N MET A 34 -7.46 9.12 -4.75
CA MET A 34 -8.13 9.13 -3.43
C MET A 34 -7.31 9.83 -2.32
N GLY A 35 -6.16 10.42 -2.64
CA GLY A 35 -5.33 11.17 -1.70
C GLY A 35 -4.13 10.42 -1.12
N ALA A 36 -3.83 9.20 -1.59
CA ALA A 36 -2.59 8.54 -1.22
C ALA A 36 -1.38 9.31 -1.78
N THR A 37 -0.36 9.53 -0.95
CA THR A 37 0.79 10.37 -1.32
C THR A 37 1.91 9.61 -2.03
N GLY A 38 1.91 8.29 -1.97
CA GLY A 38 2.92 7.46 -2.60
C GLY A 38 2.65 5.97 -2.47
N ALA A 39 3.47 5.18 -3.13
CA ALA A 39 3.41 3.72 -3.10
C ALA A 39 4.83 3.14 -3.24
N LEU A 40 5.03 1.95 -2.67
CA LEU A 40 6.19 1.10 -2.89
C LEU A 40 5.79 -0.02 -3.84
N VAL A 41 6.60 -0.28 -4.85
CA VAL A 41 6.35 -1.35 -5.84
C VAL A 41 7.48 -2.36 -5.78
N TYR A 42 7.12 -3.64 -5.71
CA TYR A 42 8.05 -4.76 -5.70
C TYR A 42 7.70 -5.71 -6.85
N HIS A 43 8.72 -6.17 -7.57
CA HIS A 43 8.56 -7.33 -8.45
C HIS A 43 8.54 -8.60 -7.61
N ALA A 44 7.56 -9.46 -7.88
CA ALA A 44 7.36 -10.70 -7.15
C ALA A 44 7.01 -11.83 -8.11
N ARG A 45 7.06 -13.05 -7.57
CA ARG A 45 6.55 -14.24 -8.26
C ARG A 45 5.46 -14.86 -7.40
N GLY A 46 4.26 -14.98 -7.96
CA GLY A 46 3.15 -15.67 -7.34
C GLY A 46 3.21 -17.16 -7.65
N VAL A 47 2.87 -17.99 -6.66
CA VAL A 47 2.65 -19.43 -6.82
C VAL A 47 1.24 -19.73 -6.34
N GLY A 48 0.47 -20.48 -7.14
CA GLY A 48 -0.96 -20.65 -6.91
C GLY A 48 -1.45 -22.07 -7.17
N PRO A 49 -2.63 -22.44 -6.63
CA PRO A 49 -3.18 -23.79 -6.78
C PRO A 49 -3.43 -24.19 -8.23
N ARG A 50 -3.57 -23.20 -9.13
CA ARG A 50 -3.79 -23.37 -10.57
C ARG A 50 -2.52 -23.78 -11.34
N GLU A 51 -1.32 -23.54 -10.82
CA GLU A 51 -0.07 -24.01 -11.46
C GLU A 51 0.03 -25.54 -11.43
N ARG A 52 -0.76 -26.22 -10.58
CA ARG A 52 -0.87 -27.69 -10.53
C ARG A 52 -1.68 -28.29 -11.69
N LEU A 53 -2.21 -27.48 -12.61
CA LEU A 53 -3.01 -27.92 -13.77
C LEU A 53 -2.15 -28.40 -14.96
N GLY A 54 -0.85 -28.62 -14.79
CA GLY A 54 0.04 -29.12 -15.85
C GLY A 54 0.23 -28.10 -16.98
N LEU A 55 -0.01 -28.49 -18.23
CA LEU A 55 0.14 -27.61 -19.41
C LEU A 55 -0.74 -26.34 -19.32
N LEU A 56 -1.90 -26.41 -18.66
CA LEU A 56 -2.76 -25.24 -18.41
C LEU A 56 -2.16 -24.28 -17.37
N GLY A 57 -1.28 -24.76 -16.50
CA GLY A 57 -0.56 -23.94 -15.51
C GLY A 57 0.53 -23.06 -16.12
N ILE A 58 1.07 -23.43 -17.29
CA ILE A 58 2.10 -22.66 -18.01
C ILE A 58 1.56 -21.33 -18.53
N ALA A 59 0.26 -21.27 -18.83
CA ALA A 59 -0.40 -20.04 -19.28
C ALA A 59 -0.67 -19.03 -18.14
N ILE A 60 -0.35 -19.38 -16.89
CA ILE A 60 -0.58 -18.53 -15.74
C ILE A 60 0.61 -17.59 -15.57
N GLU A 61 0.32 -16.30 -15.55
CA GLU A 61 1.32 -15.28 -15.30
C GLU A 61 1.83 -15.36 -13.86
N ALA A 62 3.01 -15.95 -13.70
CA ALA A 62 3.68 -16.10 -12.42
C ALA A 62 4.30 -14.78 -11.94
N GLU A 63 4.63 -13.87 -12.86
CA GLU A 63 5.15 -12.55 -12.50
C GLU A 63 4.04 -11.66 -11.93
N LYS A 64 4.35 -11.06 -10.79
CA LYS A 64 3.45 -10.19 -10.03
C LYS A 64 4.15 -8.89 -9.70
N GLU A 65 3.34 -7.87 -9.47
CA GLU A 65 3.76 -6.64 -8.82
C GLU A 65 3.00 -6.48 -7.52
N VAL A 66 3.74 -6.15 -6.47
CA VAL A 66 3.18 -5.87 -5.14
C VAL A 66 3.25 -4.37 -4.93
N VAL A 67 2.10 -3.74 -4.77
CA VAL A 67 1.94 -2.32 -4.48
C VAL A 67 1.61 -2.16 -3.01
N SER A 68 2.44 -1.45 -2.26
CA SER A 68 2.22 -1.16 -0.84
C SER A 68 2.02 0.34 -0.63
N ILE A 69 0.90 0.71 -0.02
CA ILE A 69 0.42 2.09 0.10
C ILE A 69 0.14 2.38 1.56
N LEU A 70 0.81 3.40 2.09
CA LEU A 70 0.55 3.92 3.43
C LEU A 70 -0.56 4.96 3.37
N VAL A 71 -1.58 4.78 4.18
CA VAL A 71 -2.74 5.67 4.25
C VAL A 71 -3.08 5.99 5.69
N ALA A 72 -3.60 7.19 5.93
CA ALA A 72 -4.22 7.50 7.22
C ALA A 72 -5.49 6.65 7.40
N SER A 73 -5.81 6.24 8.62
CA SER A 73 -6.98 5.40 8.91
C SER A 73 -8.27 5.97 8.34
N ASP A 74 -8.43 7.30 8.31
CA ASP A 74 -9.62 7.97 7.77
C ASP A 74 -9.85 7.74 6.25
N TYR A 75 -8.79 7.35 5.52
CA TYR A 75 -8.82 7.11 4.08
C TYR A 75 -8.73 5.62 3.73
N GLU A 76 -8.57 4.74 4.73
CA GLU A 76 -8.19 3.35 4.49
C GLU A 76 -9.22 2.58 3.66
N GLU A 77 -10.51 2.75 3.97
CA GLU A 77 -11.62 2.09 3.26
C GLU A 77 -11.77 2.58 1.82
N ILE A 78 -11.77 3.90 1.62
CA ILE A 78 -11.98 4.48 0.27
C ILE A 78 -10.82 4.17 -0.67
N VAL A 79 -9.58 4.16 -0.16
CA VAL A 79 -8.41 3.76 -0.95
C VAL A 79 -8.47 2.27 -1.26
N PHE A 80 -8.83 1.43 -0.28
CA PHE A 80 -8.94 -0.01 -0.47
C PHE A 80 -9.97 -0.37 -1.56
N GLU A 81 -11.14 0.28 -1.54
CA GLU A 81 -12.16 0.07 -2.56
C GLU A 81 -11.68 0.52 -3.95
N ALA A 82 -11.04 1.69 -4.04
CA ALA A 82 -10.53 2.22 -5.30
C ALA A 82 -9.49 1.27 -5.92
N ILE A 83 -8.53 0.77 -5.13
CA ILE A 83 -7.52 -0.16 -5.64
C ILE A 83 -8.10 -1.52 -6.00
N TYR A 84 -9.13 -1.99 -5.29
CA TYR A 84 -9.80 -3.26 -5.58
C TYR A 84 -10.44 -3.21 -6.97
N ARG A 85 -11.12 -2.10 -7.27
CA ARG A 85 -11.75 -1.86 -8.57
C ARG A 85 -10.70 -1.70 -9.68
N ALA A 86 -9.69 -0.86 -9.47
CA ALA A 86 -8.63 -0.61 -10.45
C ALA A 86 -7.77 -1.85 -10.76
N GLY A 87 -7.53 -2.68 -9.74
CA GLY A 87 -6.84 -3.96 -9.88
C GLY A 87 -7.70 -5.06 -10.51
N GLU A 88 -8.99 -4.81 -10.75
CA GLU A 88 -9.97 -5.80 -11.22
C GLU A 88 -9.98 -7.08 -10.36
N LEU A 89 -9.81 -6.94 -9.04
CA LEU A 89 -9.58 -8.08 -8.13
C LEU A 89 -10.77 -9.02 -7.97
N HIS A 90 -11.91 -8.68 -8.55
CA HIS A 90 -13.07 -9.57 -8.68
C HIS A 90 -12.90 -10.61 -9.79
N VAL A 91 -11.93 -10.43 -10.70
CA VAL A 91 -11.65 -11.35 -11.81
C VAL A 91 -10.77 -12.51 -11.32
N PRO A 92 -11.12 -13.78 -11.65
CA PRO A 92 -10.36 -14.92 -11.16
C PRO A 92 -8.89 -14.92 -11.60
N GLY A 93 -7.96 -14.70 -10.66
CA GLY A 93 -6.52 -14.69 -10.93
C GLY A 93 -5.90 -13.31 -11.12
N ALA A 94 -6.70 -12.23 -10.98
CA ALA A 94 -6.20 -10.85 -11.02
C ALA A 94 -5.25 -10.51 -9.86
N GLY A 95 -5.35 -11.25 -8.75
CA GLY A 95 -4.47 -11.13 -7.60
C GLY A 95 -5.23 -11.04 -6.29
N MET A 96 -4.74 -10.23 -5.35
CA MET A 96 -5.36 -10.05 -4.04
C MET A 96 -4.98 -8.68 -3.45
N ALA A 97 -5.80 -8.17 -2.54
CA ALA A 97 -5.45 -7.04 -1.70
C ALA A 97 -5.76 -7.35 -0.24
N TYR A 98 -4.94 -6.83 0.67
CA TYR A 98 -5.14 -6.92 2.11
C TYR A 98 -4.64 -5.65 2.78
N MET A 99 -5.08 -5.42 4.01
CA MET A 99 -4.76 -4.25 4.79
C MET A 99 -4.18 -4.68 6.15
N THR A 100 -3.11 -4.02 6.57
CA THR A 100 -2.47 -4.23 7.87
C THR A 100 -2.45 -2.92 8.64
N ARG A 101 -3.08 -2.89 9.81
CA ARG A 101 -2.93 -1.75 10.74
C ARG A 101 -1.51 -1.70 11.29
N LEU A 102 -0.92 -0.52 11.33
CA LEU A 102 0.42 -0.33 11.85
C LEU A 102 0.37 0.33 13.22
N ASP A 103 1.11 -0.20 14.18
CA ASP A 103 1.25 0.42 15.50
C ASP A 103 2.03 1.74 15.41
N LYS A 104 3.09 1.76 14.57
CA LYS A 104 4.01 2.90 14.42
C LYS A 104 4.63 2.92 13.02
N MET A 105 4.78 4.11 12.48
CA MET A 105 5.60 4.40 11.30
C MET A 105 6.56 5.55 11.62
N ALA A 106 7.76 5.56 11.05
CA ALA A 106 8.71 6.65 11.24
C ALA A 106 9.38 6.98 9.91
N THR A 107 9.49 8.28 9.62
CA THR A 107 10.22 8.80 8.47
C THR A 107 10.76 10.19 8.82
N TYR A 108 11.58 10.76 7.93
CA TYR A 108 11.95 12.16 8.04
C TYR A 108 10.69 13.03 7.83
N ILE A 109 10.33 13.78 8.86
CA ILE A 109 9.25 14.76 8.80
C ILE A 109 9.87 16.15 8.90
N PRO A 110 9.71 17.02 7.89
CA PRO A 110 10.19 18.39 7.94
C PRO A 110 9.69 19.10 9.21
N ARG A 111 10.55 19.94 9.81
CA ARG A 111 10.24 20.59 11.09
C ARG A 111 8.98 21.46 11.02
N GLU A 112 8.73 22.04 9.86
CA GLU A 112 7.58 22.89 9.58
C GLU A 112 6.27 22.09 9.69
N ILE A 113 6.27 20.84 9.23
CA ILE A 113 5.12 19.94 9.32
C ILE A 113 4.92 19.47 10.76
N LEU A 114 6.01 19.12 11.47
CA LEU A 114 5.94 18.74 12.88
C LEU A 114 5.37 19.85 13.77
N GLN A 115 5.75 21.11 13.52
CA GLN A 115 5.23 22.26 14.27
C GLN A 115 3.74 22.48 14.00
N ARG A 116 3.28 22.29 12.76
CA ARG A 116 1.86 22.40 12.40
C ARG A 116 1.02 21.26 13.00
N ALA A 117 1.55 20.05 13.03
CA ALA A 117 0.85 18.87 13.55
C ALA A 117 0.70 18.89 15.09
N ARG A 118 1.58 19.59 15.82
CA ARG A 118 1.55 19.64 17.29
C ARG A 118 0.46 20.54 17.90
N GLY A 119 -0.32 21.27 17.09
CA GLY A 119 -1.35 22.18 17.58
C GLY A 119 -0.81 23.28 18.52
N PRO A 120 -1.68 24.20 18.99
CA PRO A 120 -1.28 25.28 19.91
C PRO A 120 -0.93 24.80 21.34
N GLU A 121 -1.22 23.54 21.71
CA GLU A 121 -1.02 23.02 23.07
C GLU A 121 0.44 22.65 23.41
N ALA A 122 1.36 22.64 22.44
CA ALA A 122 2.77 22.32 22.68
C ALA A 122 3.63 23.53 23.08
N ARG A 123 3.04 24.58 23.66
CA ARG A 123 3.71 25.83 24.07
C ARG A 123 3.95 25.98 25.58
N GLU A 124 3.68 24.96 26.38
CA GLU A 124 4.11 24.90 27.80
C GLU A 124 5.37 24.05 27.99
#